data_AF-A0A482D7L9-F1
#
_entry.id   AF-A0A482D7L9-F1
#
_cell.length_a   1.000
_cell.length_b   1.000
_cell.length_c   1.000
_cell.angle_alpha   90.00
_cell.angle_beta   90.00
_cell.angle_gamma   90.00
#
_symmetry.space_group_name_H-M   'P 1'
#
loop_
_entity.id
_entity.type
_entity.pdbx_description
1 polymer ?
#
loop_
_entity_poly.entity_id
_entity_poly.type
_entity_poly.pdbx_seq_one_letter_code
_entity_poly.pdbx_strand_id
1 'polypeptide(L)'
;MPEDKIPETSPKPQFKSLRTYKGDVEEAITKNNYSTSSIFLAEQKKKDSTLIVPQKPESGARNKFFILVGGILLLLGIVTLASIFFLKSNQKEVVIKSEAKTITTFSKEKILPIVNVSRDNLIGSILSEKQSFNLPVNSLLYINTINASSTPADVSFLLSILAPSMPPSLVRSFDADYMLGIYSFDTNEVFLILRTSDYASSFAGMLKWEENIPSDFVRLFSIPENYSTTTRVFKDESLKNKDLRVLKDESGKSVILYSFIDRNTLLITKNESIFGAILSKYFISKQTR
;
A
#
# COMPACT_ATOMS: atom_id res chain seq x y z
N MET A 1 -50.36 -94.68 -99.60
CA MET A 1 -50.13 -93.93 -100.85
C MET A 1 -49.23 -92.74 -100.53
N PRO A 2 -48.33 -92.32 -101.43
CA PRO A 2 -47.13 -91.53 -101.08
C PRO A 2 -47.25 -90.01 -101.35
N GLU A 3 -46.17 -89.29 -100.98
CA GLU A 3 -45.71 -87.96 -101.48
C GLU A 3 -46.59 -86.72 -101.16
N ASP A 4 -46.06 -85.48 -101.02
CA ASP A 4 -44.72 -84.93 -101.29
C ASP A 4 -44.29 -83.78 -100.31
N LYS A 5 -43.31 -82.95 -100.70
CA LYS A 5 -42.31 -82.18 -99.90
C LYS A 5 -42.38 -80.65 -100.26
N ILE A 6 -41.54 -79.68 -99.85
CA ILE A 6 -40.26 -79.65 -99.12
C ILE A 6 -40.24 -78.76 -97.82
N PRO A 7 -39.84 -77.45 -97.73
CA PRO A 7 -39.05 -77.03 -96.54
C PRO A 7 -39.30 -75.68 -95.81
N GLU A 8 -38.65 -75.58 -94.64
CA GLU A 8 -37.91 -74.43 -94.06
C GLU A 8 -38.58 -73.08 -93.71
N THR A 9 -38.39 -72.66 -92.44
CA THR A 9 -37.36 -71.65 -92.07
C THR A 9 -37.21 -71.51 -90.54
N SER A 10 -36.02 -71.14 -90.06
CA SER A 10 -35.71 -70.80 -88.66
C SER A 10 -35.12 -69.37 -88.57
N PRO A 11 -34.74 -68.85 -87.38
CA PRO A 11 -35.59 -68.08 -86.48
C PRO A 11 -35.20 -66.58 -86.42
N LYS A 12 -35.91 -65.75 -85.63
CA LYS A 12 -35.48 -64.38 -85.29
C LYS A 12 -35.54 -64.09 -83.78
N PRO A 13 -34.54 -63.39 -83.19
CA PRO A 13 -34.47 -63.12 -81.75
C PRO A 13 -35.30 -61.90 -81.33
N GLN A 14 -35.81 -61.91 -80.10
CA GLN A 14 -36.52 -60.79 -79.49
C GLN A 14 -35.56 -59.89 -78.70
N PHE A 15 -35.56 -58.58 -78.96
CA PHE A 15 -34.80 -57.60 -78.20
C PHE A 15 -35.61 -57.11 -76.98
N LYS A 16 -34.92 -56.96 -75.84
CA LYS A 16 -35.50 -56.45 -74.59
C LYS A 16 -35.69 -54.93 -74.70
N SER A 17 -36.89 -54.43 -74.41
CA SER A 17 -37.21 -53.00 -74.53
C SER A 17 -36.40 -52.14 -73.55
N LEU A 18 -35.98 -50.96 -74.01
CA LEU A 18 -35.32 -49.96 -73.18
C LEU A 18 -36.33 -49.35 -72.20
N ARG A 19 -36.04 -49.42 -70.90
CA ARG A 19 -36.78 -48.67 -69.88
C ARG A 19 -36.60 -47.18 -70.10
N THR A 20 -37.68 -46.41 -69.96
CA THR A 20 -37.66 -44.95 -70.04
C THR A 20 -38.38 -44.37 -68.84
N TYR A 21 -37.93 -43.22 -68.36
CA TYR A 21 -38.54 -42.52 -67.22
C TYR A 21 -40.03 -42.23 -67.45
N LYS A 22 -40.44 -41.96 -68.70
CA LYS A 22 -41.85 -41.82 -69.07
C LYS A 22 -42.64 -43.10 -68.80
N GLY A 23 -42.13 -44.26 -69.24
CA GLY A 23 -42.77 -45.55 -69.02
C GLY A 23 -42.85 -45.92 -67.54
N ASP A 24 -41.80 -45.65 -66.75
CA ASP A 24 -41.81 -45.92 -65.30
C ASP A 24 -42.83 -45.03 -64.55
N VAL A 25 -43.04 -43.78 -64.97
CA VAL A 25 -44.09 -42.90 -64.44
C VAL A 25 -45.50 -43.38 -64.86
N GLU A 26 -45.67 -43.81 -66.10
CA GLU A 26 -46.95 -44.32 -66.62
C GLU A 26 -47.34 -45.65 -65.96
N GLU A 27 -46.38 -46.56 -65.73
CA GLU A 27 -46.54 -47.77 -64.91
C GLU A 27 -46.90 -47.41 -63.46
N ALA A 28 -46.24 -46.41 -62.86
CA ALA A 28 -46.51 -46.00 -61.48
C ALA A 28 -47.91 -45.37 -61.31
N ILE A 29 -48.41 -44.64 -62.30
CA ILE A 29 -49.76 -44.05 -62.28
C ILE A 29 -50.83 -45.15 -62.41
N THR A 30 -50.67 -46.05 -63.38
CA THR A 30 -51.63 -47.15 -63.63
C THR A 30 -51.64 -48.19 -62.50
N LYS A 31 -50.46 -48.61 -62.01
CA LYS A 31 -50.34 -49.63 -60.96
C LYS A 31 -50.91 -49.20 -59.60
N ASN A 32 -50.84 -47.90 -59.28
CA ASN A 32 -51.29 -47.35 -58.00
C ASN A 32 -52.62 -46.59 -58.08
N ASN A 33 -53.28 -46.58 -59.26
CA ASN A 33 -54.54 -45.86 -59.51
C ASN A 33 -54.50 -44.36 -59.14
N TYR A 34 -53.36 -43.68 -59.37
CA TYR A 34 -53.26 -42.24 -59.08
C TYR A 34 -54.07 -41.42 -60.09
N SER A 35 -55.21 -40.88 -59.64
CA SER A 35 -56.00 -39.93 -60.43
C SER A 35 -55.26 -38.60 -60.59
N THR A 36 -55.47 -37.91 -61.71
CA THR A 36 -54.92 -36.56 -61.97
C THR A 36 -55.29 -35.56 -60.88
N SER A 37 -56.48 -35.69 -60.28
CA SER A 37 -56.91 -34.89 -59.13
C SER A 37 -56.07 -35.15 -57.88
N SER A 38 -55.66 -36.40 -57.63
CA SER A 38 -54.82 -36.76 -56.48
C SER A 38 -53.38 -36.23 -56.62
N ILE A 39 -52.84 -36.20 -57.85
CA ILE A 39 -51.54 -35.60 -58.15
C ILE A 39 -51.62 -34.09 -57.95
N PHE A 40 -52.65 -33.43 -58.49
CA PHE A 40 -52.87 -31.99 -58.29
C PHE A 40 -53.05 -31.62 -56.81
N LEU A 41 -53.80 -32.41 -56.03
CA LEU A 41 -53.95 -32.23 -54.58
C LEU A 41 -52.62 -32.43 -53.83
N ALA A 42 -51.81 -33.43 -54.21
CA ALA A 42 -50.51 -33.67 -53.60
C ALA A 42 -49.51 -32.53 -53.93
N GLU A 43 -49.55 -32.02 -55.16
CA GLU A 43 -48.71 -30.91 -55.61
C GLU A 43 -49.16 -29.57 -54.99
N GLN A 44 -50.47 -29.33 -54.87
CA GLN A 44 -51.02 -28.20 -54.14
C GLN A 44 -50.65 -28.26 -52.66
N LYS A 45 -50.80 -29.42 -52.00
CA LYS A 45 -50.40 -29.61 -50.60
C LYS A 45 -48.89 -29.44 -50.39
N LYS A 46 -48.07 -29.85 -51.36
CA LYS A 46 -46.63 -29.56 -51.38
C LYS A 46 -46.38 -28.05 -51.51
N LYS A 47 -47.12 -27.36 -52.38
CA LYS A 47 -47.03 -25.90 -52.60
C LYS A 47 -47.44 -25.09 -51.36
N ASP A 48 -48.51 -25.50 -50.69
CA ASP A 48 -48.97 -24.94 -49.42
C ASP A 48 -47.96 -25.22 -48.29
N SER A 49 -47.31 -26.39 -48.28
CA SER A 49 -46.22 -26.67 -47.33
C SER A 49 -44.91 -25.89 -47.62
N THR A 50 -44.76 -25.30 -48.81
CA THR A 50 -43.71 -24.31 -49.11
C THR A 50 -44.09 -22.87 -48.79
N LEU A 51 -45.32 -22.60 -48.34
CA LEU A 51 -45.62 -21.32 -47.70
C LEU A 51 -44.99 -21.34 -46.30
N ILE A 52 -43.80 -20.74 -46.21
CA ILE A 52 -43.22 -20.34 -44.93
C ILE A 52 -44.13 -19.24 -44.37
N VAL A 53 -45.22 -19.64 -43.70
CA VAL A 53 -45.89 -18.79 -42.74
C VAL A 53 -44.82 -18.48 -41.69
N PRO A 54 -44.39 -17.22 -41.52
CA PRO A 54 -43.51 -16.89 -40.41
C PRO A 54 -44.32 -17.19 -39.14
N GLN A 55 -43.97 -18.27 -38.45
CA GLN A 55 -44.41 -18.47 -37.09
C GLN A 55 -43.96 -17.24 -36.33
N LYS A 56 -44.91 -16.33 -36.06
CA LYS A 56 -44.72 -15.21 -35.16
C LYS A 56 -44.10 -15.82 -33.91
N PRO A 57 -42.85 -15.50 -33.54
CA PRO A 57 -42.20 -16.17 -32.44
C PRO A 57 -43.11 -15.99 -31.24
N GLU A 58 -43.55 -17.10 -30.64
CA GLU A 58 -44.18 -17.05 -29.33
C GLU A 58 -43.11 -16.48 -28.40
N SER A 59 -43.18 -15.17 -28.15
CA SER A 59 -42.43 -14.49 -27.10
C SER A 59 -43.04 -14.80 -25.74
N GLY A 60 -43.35 -16.08 -25.55
CA GLY A 60 -43.71 -16.70 -24.29
C GLY A 60 -42.64 -16.39 -23.25
N ALA A 61 -43.06 -16.40 -21.99
CA ALA A 61 -42.34 -15.79 -20.86
C ALA A 61 -40.86 -16.21 -20.75
N ARG A 62 -40.45 -17.35 -21.32
CA ARG A 62 -39.07 -17.81 -21.41
C ARG A 62 -38.09 -16.79 -22.02
N ASN A 63 -38.46 -16.08 -23.10
CA ASN A 63 -37.55 -15.06 -23.67
C ASN A 63 -37.46 -13.82 -22.79
N LYS A 64 -38.57 -13.44 -22.12
CA LYS A 64 -38.58 -12.35 -21.13
C LYS A 64 -37.78 -12.71 -19.89
N PHE A 65 -37.81 -13.99 -19.46
CA PHE A 65 -36.99 -14.52 -18.37
C PHE A 65 -35.49 -14.41 -18.69
N PHE A 66 -35.06 -14.83 -19.89
CA PHE A 66 -33.64 -14.69 -20.28
C PHE A 66 -33.19 -13.23 -20.39
N ILE A 67 -34.05 -12.32 -20.89
CA ILE A 67 -33.76 -10.88 -20.89
C ILE A 67 -33.64 -10.32 -19.47
N LEU A 68 -34.53 -10.73 -18.56
CA LEU A 68 -34.55 -10.27 -17.16
C LEU A 68 -33.32 -10.80 -16.39
N VAL A 69 -33.01 -12.10 -16.52
CA VAL A 69 -31.80 -12.71 -15.95
C VAL A 69 -30.53 -12.08 -16.53
N GLY A 70 -30.47 -11.84 -17.84
CA GLY A 70 -29.36 -11.14 -18.49
C GLY A 70 -29.17 -9.71 -17.95
N GLY A 71 -30.25 -8.96 -17.77
CA GLY A 71 -30.22 -7.61 -17.19
C GLY A 71 -29.74 -7.60 -15.73
N ILE A 72 -30.18 -8.57 -14.91
CA ILE A 72 -29.69 -8.75 -13.53
C ILE A 72 -28.18 -9.08 -13.53
N LEU A 73 -27.73 -9.97 -14.41
CA LEU A 73 -26.32 -10.36 -14.51
C LEU A 73 -25.43 -9.17 -14.91
N LEU A 74 -25.91 -8.33 -15.83
CA LEU A 74 -25.21 -7.13 -16.30
C LEU A 74 -25.12 -6.07 -15.19
N LEU A 75 -26.20 -5.86 -14.43
CA LEU A 75 -26.18 -5.00 -13.23
C LEU A 75 -25.19 -5.52 -12.17
N LEU A 76 -25.17 -6.82 -11.90
CA LEU A 76 -24.18 -7.45 -11.01
C LEU A 76 -22.74 -7.24 -11.52
N GLY A 77 -22.51 -7.35 -12.83
CA GLY A 77 -21.22 -7.03 -13.46
C GLY A 77 -20.79 -5.57 -13.25
N ILE A 78 -21.70 -4.61 -13.43
CA ILE A 78 -21.43 -3.19 -13.19
C ILE A 78 -21.15 -2.93 -11.71
N VAL A 79 -21.95 -3.48 -10.79
CA VAL A 79 -21.78 -3.29 -9.34
C VAL A 79 -20.46 -3.89 -8.84
N THR A 80 -20.08 -5.07 -9.33
CA THR A 80 -18.80 -5.71 -8.97
C THR A 80 -17.60 -4.93 -9.50
N LEU A 81 -17.63 -4.46 -10.76
CA LEU A 81 -16.59 -3.60 -11.31
C LEU A 81 -16.49 -2.26 -10.58
N ALA A 82 -17.62 -1.61 -10.29
CA ALA A 82 -17.66 -0.36 -9.53
C ALA A 82 -17.13 -0.54 -8.10
N SER A 83 -17.47 -1.65 -7.44
CA SER A 83 -16.96 -2.01 -6.11
C SER A 83 -15.44 -2.24 -6.13
N ILE A 84 -14.92 -3.01 -7.09
CA ILE A 84 -13.48 -3.21 -7.27
C ILE A 84 -12.76 -1.88 -7.55
N PHE A 85 -13.33 -1.01 -8.38
CA PHE A 85 -12.78 0.31 -8.67
C PHE A 85 -12.76 1.21 -7.41
N PHE A 86 -13.85 1.24 -6.63
CA PHE A 86 -13.90 1.98 -5.37
C PHE A 86 -12.91 1.43 -4.33
N LEU A 87 -12.84 0.11 -4.17
CA LEU A 87 -11.91 -0.56 -3.26
C LEU A 87 -10.46 -0.27 -3.65
N LYS A 88 -10.13 -0.30 -4.94
CA LYS A 88 -8.78 0.00 -5.46
C LYS A 88 -8.45 1.50 -5.38
N SER A 89 -9.43 2.39 -5.57
CA SER A 89 -9.26 3.84 -5.39
C SER A 89 -9.06 4.23 -3.91
N ASN A 90 -9.71 3.51 -2.99
CA ASN A 90 -9.50 3.66 -1.54
C ASN A 90 -8.27 2.93 -0.99
N GLN A 91 -7.50 2.20 -1.81
CA GLN A 91 -6.16 1.77 -1.43
C GLN A 91 -5.26 2.99 -1.38
N LYS A 92 -5.19 3.62 -0.21
CA LYS A 92 -4.10 4.54 0.13
C LYS A 92 -2.79 3.90 -0.29
N GLU A 93 -1.99 4.61 -1.09
CA GLU A 93 -0.70 4.13 -1.53
C GLU A 93 0.06 3.57 -0.34
N VAL A 94 0.51 2.31 -0.46
CA VAL A 94 1.39 1.71 0.54
C VAL A 94 2.73 2.42 0.38
N VAL A 95 2.89 3.53 1.10
CA VAL A 95 4.17 4.15 1.34
C VAL A 95 5.06 3.03 1.85
N ILE A 96 6.03 2.63 1.03
CA ILE A 96 7.02 1.62 1.41
C ILE A 96 7.62 2.14 2.70
N LYS A 97 7.37 1.42 3.81
CA LYS A 97 7.80 1.84 5.13
C LYS A 97 9.33 1.81 5.15
N SER A 98 9.93 2.95 4.80
CA SER A 98 11.38 3.14 4.93
C SER A 98 11.73 2.75 6.35
N GLU A 99 12.71 1.84 6.49
CA GLU A 99 13.09 1.30 7.78
C GLU A 99 13.45 2.46 8.70
N ALA A 100 12.62 2.66 9.73
CA ALA A 100 12.81 3.72 10.69
C ALA A 100 14.20 3.55 11.33
N LYS A 101 15.05 4.59 11.21
CA LYS A 101 16.38 4.68 11.85
C LYS A 101 16.23 4.83 13.36
N THR A 102 15.63 3.83 14.00
CA THR A 102 15.35 3.84 15.42
C THR A 102 16.52 3.25 16.19
N ILE A 103 16.91 3.90 17.28
CA ILE A 103 18.04 3.48 18.13
C ILE A 103 17.54 2.65 19.32
N THR A 104 16.29 2.85 19.76
CA THR A 104 15.67 2.05 20.83
C THR A 104 14.19 1.79 20.57
N THR A 105 13.59 0.84 21.30
CA THR A 105 12.18 0.45 21.15
C THR A 105 11.24 1.62 21.45
N PHE A 106 10.23 1.81 20.60
CA PHE A 106 9.18 2.81 20.75
C PHE A 106 7.78 2.17 20.89
N SER A 107 6.86 2.87 21.55
CA SER A 107 5.47 2.47 21.74
C SER A 107 4.56 3.00 20.63
N LYS A 108 4.89 4.18 20.09
CA LYS A 108 4.16 4.86 19.01
C LYS A 108 5.15 5.57 18.09
N GLU A 109 4.81 5.65 16.81
CA GLU A 109 5.54 6.39 15.79
C GLU A 109 4.69 7.58 15.33
N LYS A 110 5.31 8.76 15.16
CA LYS A 110 4.71 9.93 14.53
C LYS A 110 5.64 10.40 13.41
N ILE A 111 5.12 10.44 12.19
CA ILE A 111 5.82 11.02 11.03
C ILE A 111 5.69 12.54 11.08
N LEU A 112 6.80 13.25 10.89
CA LEU A 112 6.89 14.71 10.89
C LEU A 112 7.71 15.19 9.68
N PRO A 113 7.08 15.72 8.62
CA PRO A 113 7.81 16.34 7.51
C PRO A 113 8.56 17.59 7.99
N ILE A 114 9.83 17.74 7.58
CA ILE A 114 10.66 18.90 7.98
C ILE A 114 11.16 19.77 6.82
N VAL A 115 10.72 19.49 5.58
CA VAL A 115 11.06 20.33 4.42
C VAL A 115 10.26 21.62 4.40
N ASN A 116 10.94 22.76 4.18
CA ASN A 116 10.35 24.11 4.19
C ASN A 116 9.68 24.49 5.53
N VAL A 117 10.04 23.82 6.63
CA VAL A 117 9.51 24.09 7.97
C VAL A 117 10.45 25.05 8.71
N SER A 118 9.91 26.13 9.27
CA SER A 118 10.67 27.04 10.13
C SER A 118 11.00 26.38 11.47
N ARG A 119 12.07 26.85 12.15
CA ARG A 119 12.42 26.40 13.51
C ARG A 119 11.24 26.49 14.47
N ASP A 120 10.46 27.57 14.40
CA ASP A 120 9.30 27.78 15.25
C ASP A 120 8.19 26.75 14.99
N ASN A 121 7.89 26.47 13.72
CA ASN A 121 6.87 25.47 13.35
C ASN A 121 7.31 24.05 13.70
N LEU A 122 8.60 23.72 13.56
CA LEU A 122 9.16 22.42 13.94
C LEU A 122 9.05 22.21 15.46
N ILE A 123 9.54 23.18 16.26
CA ILE A 123 9.47 23.11 17.72
C ILE A 123 8.00 23.08 18.19
N GLY A 124 7.13 23.93 17.62
CA GLY A 124 5.69 23.95 17.93
C GLY A 124 5.00 22.62 17.65
N SER A 125 5.36 21.94 16.54
CA SER A 125 4.86 20.59 16.22
C SER A 125 5.31 19.55 17.25
N ILE A 126 6.60 19.55 17.62
CA ILE A 126 7.15 18.63 18.63
C ILE A 126 6.49 18.85 20.01
N LEU A 127 6.29 20.11 20.41
CA LEU A 127 5.63 20.45 21.66
C LEU A 127 4.14 20.08 21.66
N SER A 128 3.47 20.18 20.51
CA SER A 128 2.07 19.74 20.35
C SER A 128 1.92 18.22 20.48
N GLU A 129 2.86 17.45 19.89
CA GLU A 129 2.93 16.00 20.10
C GLU A 129 3.27 15.65 21.56
N LYS A 130 4.16 16.41 22.22
CA LYS A 130 4.47 16.25 23.65
C LYS A 130 3.23 16.45 24.54
N GLN A 131 2.40 17.45 24.26
CA GLN A 131 1.17 17.72 25.00
C GLN A 131 0.06 16.70 24.73
N SER A 132 -0.07 16.22 23.49
CA SER A 132 -1.11 15.27 23.10
C SER A 132 -0.74 13.79 23.31
N PHE A 133 0.50 13.47 23.68
CA PHE A 133 0.94 12.10 23.96
C PHE A 133 0.33 11.56 25.26
N ASN A 134 -0.70 10.71 25.14
CA ASN A 134 -1.54 10.24 26.24
C ASN A 134 -1.43 8.73 26.51
N LEU A 135 -0.27 8.13 26.21
CA LEU A 135 0.00 6.73 26.56
C LEU A 135 0.46 6.59 28.03
N PRO A 136 0.39 5.37 28.62
CA PRO A 136 0.84 5.15 29.99
C PRO A 136 2.32 5.52 30.22
N VAL A 137 2.67 5.81 31.47
CA VAL A 137 4.06 5.98 31.94
C VAL A 137 4.96 4.84 31.40
N ASN A 138 6.21 5.17 31.08
CA ASN A 138 7.19 4.31 30.42
C ASN A 138 6.93 4.04 28.92
N SER A 139 5.89 4.66 28.33
CA SER A 139 5.69 4.70 26.88
C SER A 139 6.64 5.68 26.20
N LEU A 140 6.97 5.41 24.93
CA LEU A 140 7.88 6.22 24.12
C LEU A 140 7.25 6.54 22.76
N LEU A 141 7.20 7.82 22.41
CA LEU A 141 6.85 8.31 21.09
C LEU A 141 8.12 8.58 20.29
N TYR A 142 8.29 7.88 19.18
CA TYR A 142 9.34 8.18 18.20
C TYR A 142 8.84 9.23 17.20
N ILE A 143 9.58 10.32 17.05
CA ILE A 143 9.34 11.35 16.02
C ILE A 143 10.19 10.99 14.81
N ASN A 144 9.56 10.39 13.81
CA ASN A 144 10.17 10.04 12.53
C ASN A 144 10.16 11.27 11.62
N THR A 145 11.26 12.03 11.60
CA THR A 145 11.41 13.20 10.74
C THR A 145 11.72 12.79 9.31
N ILE A 146 10.90 13.24 8.34
CA ILE A 146 11.04 12.87 6.92
C ILE A 146 11.27 14.08 6.00
N ASN A 147 11.91 13.81 4.86
CA ASN A 147 12.05 14.78 3.78
C ASN A 147 10.86 14.74 2.80
N ALA A 148 10.92 15.53 1.72
CA ALA A 148 9.87 15.64 0.71
C ALA A 148 9.64 14.34 -0.09
N SER A 149 10.64 13.45 -0.14
CA SER A 149 10.57 12.13 -0.78
C SER A 149 10.05 11.04 0.17
N SER A 150 9.51 11.42 1.34
CA SER A 150 9.09 10.49 2.42
C SER A 150 10.18 9.55 2.94
N THR A 151 11.46 9.89 2.74
CA THR A 151 12.59 9.16 3.34
C THR A 151 13.05 9.85 4.64
N PRO A 152 13.66 9.11 5.59
CA PRO A 152 14.20 9.68 6.82
C PRO A 152 15.09 10.89 6.53
N ALA A 153 14.84 12.01 7.21
CA ALA A 153 15.58 13.23 7.01
C ALA A 153 17.02 13.08 7.51
N ASP A 154 17.96 13.78 6.87
CA ASP A 154 19.36 13.78 7.31
C ASP A 154 19.54 14.44 8.69
N VAL A 155 20.47 13.92 9.49
CA VAL A 155 20.77 14.44 10.83
C VAL A 155 21.24 15.89 10.78
N SER A 156 22.05 16.26 9.78
CA SER A 156 22.59 17.61 9.62
C SER A 156 21.49 18.61 9.25
N PHE A 157 20.50 18.17 8.46
CA PHE A 157 19.34 18.99 8.10
C PHE A 157 18.37 19.16 9.27
N LEU A 158 18.18 18.13 10.11
CA LEU A 158 17.41 18.27 11.34
C LEU A 158 18.11 19.23 12.32
N LEU A 159 19.42 19.06 12.52
CA LEU A 159 20.21 19.86 13.45
C LEU A 159 20.38 21.31 13.01
N SER A 160 20.46 21.61 11.71
CA SER A 160 20.51 23.00 11.24
C SER A 160 19.22 23.79 11.54
N ILE A 161 18.08 23.11 11.68
CA ILE A 161 16.81 23.71 12.09
C ILE A 161 16.67 23.74 13.62
N LEU A 162 16.97 22.62 14.31
CA LEU A 162 16.77 22.51 15.76
C LEU A 162 17.85 23.20 16.61
N ALA A 163 19.08 23.25 16.11
CA ALA A 163 20.28 23.71 16.81
C ALA A 163 21.28 24.44 15.86
N PRO A 164 20.88 25.55 15.22
CA PRO A 164 21.73 26.32 14.30
C PRO A 164 23.02 26.87 14.91
N SER A 165 23.11 27.04 16.24
CA SER A 165 24.36 27.45 16.91
C SER A 165 25.28 26.27 17.25
N MET A 166 24.94 25.05 16.81
CA MET A 166 25.80 23.88 16.94
C MET A 166 27.09 24.04 16.10
N PRO A 167 28.30 23.82 16.68
CA PRO A 167 29.55 23.92 15.95
C PRO A 167 29.57 23.03 14.71
N PRO A 168 29.95 23.53 13.51
CA PRO A 168 29.97 22.71 12.29
C PRO A 168 30.89 21.48 12.36
N SER A 169 31.90 21.49 13.23
CA SER A 169 32.73 20.32 13.52
C SER A 169 31.98 19.23 14.31
N LEU A 170 31.06 19.63 15.19
CA LEU A 170 30.21 18.71 15.94
C LEU A 170 29.19 18.06 15.00
N VAL A 171 28.50 18.84 14.17
CA VAL A 171 27.55 18.31 13.17
C VAL A 171 28.20 17.24 12.29
N ARG A 172 29.41 17.50 11.77
CA ARG A 172 30.17 16.55 10.94
C ARG A 172 30.70 15.31 11.66
N SER A 173 30.66 15.26 12.99
CA SER A 173 31.08 14.10 13.78
C SER A 173 29.94 13.11 14.07
N PHE A 174 28.70 13.48 13.72
CA PHE A 174 27.54 12.62 13.89
C PHE A 174 27.30 11.73 12.66
N ASP A 175 26.85 10.50 12.92
CA ASP A 175 26.37 9.59 11.90
C ASP A 175 24.94 9.97 11.49
N ALA A 176 24.51 9.52 10.31
CA ALA A 176 23.14 9.69 9.81
C ALA A 176 22.05 8.96 10.64
N ASP A 177 22.39 8.35 11.77
CA ASP A 177 21.49 7.64 12.68
C ASP A 177 21.23 8.49 13.93
N TYR A 178 19.97 8.85 14.15
CA TYR A 178 19.54 9.62 15.31
C TYR A 178 18.12 9.20 15.72
N MET A 179 17.73 9.55 16.94
CA MET A 179 16.38 9.33 17.41
C MET A 179 15.91 10.52 18.25
N LEU A 180 14.98 11.29 17.69
CA LEU A 180 14.19 12.27 18.42
C LEU A 180 12.94 11.57 18.97
N GLY A 181 12.61 11.84 20.22
CA GLY A 181 11.41 11.25 20.82
C GLY A 181 10.89 11.99 22.04
N ILE A 182 9.71 11.56 22.48
CA ILE A 182 9.07 12.00 23.71
C ILE A 182 8.89 10.76 24.59
N TYR A 183 9.30 10.85 25.85
CA TYR A 183 9.13 9.80 26.84
C TYR A 183 8.06 10.21 27.85
N SER A 184 7.16 9.29 28.17
CA SER A 184 6.13 9.51 29.18
C SER A 184 6.61 9.09 30.58
N PHE A 185 6.65 10.07 31.48
CA PHE A 185 6.89 9.91 32.91
C PHE A 185 5.83 10.71 33.68
N ASP A 186 6.15 11.30 34.84
CA ASP A 186 5.26 12.26 35.52
C ASP A 186 4.89 13.46 34.63
N THR A 187 5.83 13.88 33.79
CA THR A 187 5.60 14.76 32.63
C THR A 187 6.15 14.10 31.37
N ASN A 188 5.52 14.36 30.23
CA ASN A 188 6.08 14.01 28.93
C ASN A 188 7.28 14.92 28.65
N GLU A 189 8.44 14.34 28.36
CA GLU A 189 9.66 15.12 28.08
C GLU A 189 10.37 14.64 26.81
N VAL A 190 10.99 15.59 26.11
CA VAL A 190 11.74 15.33 24.89
C VAL A 190 13.10 14.70 25.26
N PHE A 191 13.59 13.83 24.38
CA PHE A 191 14.98 13.38 24.38
C PHE A 191 15.50 13.30 22.94
N LEU A 192 16.81 13.42 22.79
CA LEU A 192 17.50 13.29 21.51
C LEU A 192 18.68 12.33 21.69
N ILE A 193 18.75 11.30 20.85
CA ILE A 193 19.90 10.40 20.73
C ILE A 193 20.57 10.69 19.39
N LEU A 194 21.89 10.91 19.41
CA LEU A 194 22.72 11.12 18.22
C LEU A 194 23.83 10.05 18.21
N ARG A 195 24.04 9.38 17.07
CA ARG A 195 25.21 8.51 16.90
C ARG A 195 26.42 9.30 16.44
N THR A 196 27.62 8.86 16.83
CA THR A 196 28.89 9.49 16.46
C THR A 196 29.87 8.48 15.87
N SER A 197 30.51 8.89 14.77
CA SER A 197 31.62 8.20 14.11
C SER A 197 32.97 8.57 14.72
N ASP A 198 33.12 9.78 15.27
CA ASP A 198 34.32 10.20 15.98
C ASP A 198 33.99 10.81 17.35
N TYR A 199 34.17 9.98 18.38
CA TYR A 199 34.04 10.35 19.79
C TYR A 199 34.87 11.58 20.16
N ALA A 200 36.09 11.73 19.63
CA ALA A 200 36.99 12.81 20.03
C ALA A 200 36.47 14.18 19.55
N SER A 201 36.12 14.28 18.26
CA SER A 201 35.50 15.50 17.70
C SER A 201 34.12 15.76 18.28
N SER A 202 33.30 14.73 18.52
CA SER A 202 32.00 14.92 19.17
C SER A 202 32.13 15.44 20.60
N PHE A 203 33.01 14.87 21.42
CA PHE A 203 33.21 15.31 22.81
C PHE A 203 33.73 16.75 22.86
N ALA A 204 34.79 17.07 22.10
CA ALA A 204 35.33 18.42 22.02
C ALA A 204 34.35 19.44 21.39
N GLY A 205 33.48 18.98 20.47
CA GLY A 205 32.41 19.77 19.88
C GLY A 205 31.28 20.06 20.87
N MET A 206 30.87 19.08 21.68
CA MET A 206 29.84 19.24 22.72
C MET A 206 30.26 20.28 23.75
N LEU A 207 31.49 20.20 24.27
CA LEU A 207 32.01 21.19 25.23
C LEU A 207 32.00 22.63 24.68
N LYS A 208 32.26 22.81 23.38
CA LYS A 208 32.15 24.14 22.72
C LYS A 208 30.70 24.59 22.53
N TRP A 209 29.77 23.66 22.40
CA TRP A 209 28.35 23.97 22.21
C TRP A 209 27.64 24.31 23.51
N GLU A 210 28.17 23.91 24.68
CA GLU A 210 27.58 24.19 26.01
C GLU A 210 27.15 25.65 26.23
N GLU A 211 27.91 26.62 25.70
CA GLU A 211 27.57 28.04 25.74
C GLU A 211 26.25 28.38 25.01
N ASN A 212 25.93 27.65 23.94
CA ASN A 212 24.78 27.86 23.06
C ASN A 212 23.66 26.84 23.23
N ILE A 213 23.88 25.73 23.96
CA ILE A 213 22.82 24.74 24.27
C ILE A 213 21.58 25.41 24.90
N PRO A 214 21.69 26.32 25.89
CA PRO A 214 20.50 26.94 26.49
C PRO A 214 19.65 27.69 25.48
N SER A 215 20.25 28.53 24.62
CA SER A 215 19.53 29.30 23.62
C SER A 215 18.97 28.43 22.49
N ASP A 216 19.69 27.37 22.09
CA ASP A 216 19.20 26.44 21.08
C ASP A 216 18.00 25.60 21.55
N PHE A 217 17.98 25.25 22.83
CA PHE A 217 17.04 24.28 23.38
C PHE A 217 16.01 24.84 24.37
N VAL A 218 16.00 26.17 24.56
CA VAL A 218 15.12 26.88 25.51
C VAL A 218 13.67 26.41 25.45
N ARG A 219 13.03 26.45 24.27
CA ARG A 219 11.63 26.03 24.13
C ARG A 219 11.44 24.51 24.08
N LEU A 220 12.39 23.77 23.49
CA LEU A 220 12.25 22.33 23.25
C LEU A 220 12.27 21.52 24.56
N PHE A 221 13.16 21.88 25.50
CA PHE A 221 13.27 21.23 26.81
C PHE A 221 12.57 22.02 27.92
N SER A 222 12.00 23.19 27.60
CA SER A 222 11.37 24.10 28.55
C SER A 222 12.37 24.61 29.61
N ILE A 223 13.55 25.03 29.14
CA ILE A 223 14.56 25.73 29.95
C ILE A 223 14.01 27.14 30.23
N PRO A 224 14.13 27.69 31.46
CA PRO A 224 13.62 29.03 31.76
C PRO A 224 14.35 30.10 30.93
N GLU A 225 13.64 31.14 30.45
CA GLU A 225 14.19 32.07 29.45
C GLU A 225 15.38 32.90 29.93
N ASN A 226 15.52 33.11 31.25
CA ASN A 226 16.68 33.77 31.87
C ASN A 226 18.00 32.96 31.78
N TYR A 227 17.95 31.72 31.28
CA TYR A 227 19.12 30.88 30.99
C TYR A 227 19.70 31.15 29.61
N SER A 228 18.95 31.81 28.72
CA SER A 228 19.43 32.20 27.38
C SER A 228 20.32 33.46 27.40
N THR A 229 20.36 34.19 28.52
CA THR A 229 21.01 35.52 28.62
C THR A 229 22.05 35.63 29.75
N THR A 230 22.20 34.60 30.58
CA THR A 230 23.22 34.58 31.65
C THR A 230 24.21 33.44 31.41
N THR A 231 25.50 33.70 31.64
CA THR A 231 26.56 32.70 31.47
C THR A 231 26.41 31.61 32.54
N ARG A 232 25.75 30.49 32.19
CA ARG A 232 25.56 29.34 33.08
C ARG A 232 26.50 28.21 32.67
N VAL A 233 27.16 27.62 33.66
CA VAL A 233 28.21 26.62 33.47
C VAL A 233 27.63 25.23 33.67
N PHE A 234 27.81 24.35 32.68
CA PHE A 234 27.54 22.92 32.81
C PHE A 234 28.50 22.30 33.83
N LYS A 235 27.96 21.46 34.72
CA LYS A 235 28.70 20.78 35.79
C LYS A 235 28.82 19.29 35.48
N ASP A 236 29.92 18.69 35.93
CA ASP A 236 30.12 17.25 35.91
C ASP A 236 29.34 16.60 37.05
N GLU A 237 28.48 15.64 36.71
CA GLU A 237 27.79 14.76 37.65
C GLU A 237 27.85 13.31 37.14
N SER A 238 27.47 12.34 37.96
CA SER A 238 27.46 10.93 37.54
C SER A 238 26.18 10.21 37.92
N LEU A 239 25.73 9.32 37.02
CA LEU A 239 24.49 8.57 37.18
C LEU A 239 24.59 7.24 36.43
N LYS A 240 24.30 6.12 37.10
CA LYS A 240 24.37 4.75 36.54
C LYS A 240 25.71 4.45 35.84
N ASN A 241 26.82 4.85 36.46
CA ASN A 241 28.18 4.70 35.92
C ASN A 241 28.37 5.34 34.53
N LYS A 242 27.77 6.52 34.34
CA LYS A 242 28.02 7.45 33.24
C LYS A 242 28.35 8.81 33.81
N ASP A 243 29.18 9.54 33.08
CA ASP A 243 29.51 10.94 33.35
C ASP A 243 28.53 11.82 32.59
N LEU A 244 27.93 12.78 33.27
CA LEU A 244 26.88 13.66 32.76
C LEU A 244 27.39 15.10 32.83
N ARG A 245 27.12 15.86 31.77
CA ARG A 245 27.24 17.31 31.76
C ARG A 245 25.85 17.87 31.99
N VAL A 246 25.65 18.49 33.14
CA VAL A 246 24.33 18.91 33.64
C VAL A 246 24.25 20.42 33.79
N LEU A 247 23.20 21.02 33.23
CA LEU A 247 22.79 22.39 33.51
C LEU A 247 21.65 22.37 34.52
N LYS A 248 21.85 23.06 35.65
CA LYS A 248 20.88 23.19 36.74
C LYS A 248 20.37 24.62 36.87
N ASP A 249 19.13 24.73 37.33
CA ASP A 249 18.52 26.01 37.68
C ASP A 249 18.95 26.54 39.05
N GLU A 250 18.40 27.69 39.46
CA GLU A 250 18.73 28.36 40.73
C GLU A 250 18.21 27.58 41.95
N SER A 251 17.25 26.68 41.75
CA SER A 251 16.78 25.72 42.77
C SER A 251 17.62 24.44 42.83
N GLY A 252 18.62 24.30 41.95
CA GLY A 252 19.46 23.11 41.84
C GLY A 252 18.82 21.97 41.02
N LYS A 253 17.71 22.22 40.34
CA LYS A 253 17.00 21.23 39.51
C LYS A 253 17.55 21.24 38.09
N SER A 254 17.73 20.05 37.51
CA SER A 254 18.26 19.91 36.15
C SER A 254 17.25 20.34 35.10
N VAL A 255 17.71 21.21 34.19
CA VAL A 255 16.91 21.77 33.09
C VAL A 255 17.30 21.20 31.73
N ILE A 256 18.56 20.81 31.56
CA ILE A 256 19.04 20.00 30.46
C ILE A 256 20.35 19.31 30.87
N LEU A 257 20.57 18.10 30.35
CA LEU A 257 21.80 17.35 30.53
C LEU A 257 22.13 16.53 29.28
N TYR A 258 23.39 16.12 29.18
CA TYR A 258 23.82 15.15 28.18
C TYR A 258 24.89 14.19 28.71
N SER A 259 25.04 13.05 28.04
CA SER A 259 26.11 12.07 28.30
C SER A 259 26.40 11.23 27.06
N PHE A 260 27.66 10.86 26.89
CA PHE A 260 28.07 9.80 25.97
C PHE A 260 27.85 8.44 26.64
N ILE A 261 26.71 7.81 26.34
CA ILE A 261 26.31 6.56 26.99
C ILE A 261 27.19 5.38 26.56
N ASP A 262 27.75 5.46 25.35
CA ASP A 262 28.97 4.77 24.92
C ASP A 262 29.76 5.65 23.93
N ARG A 263 30.88 5.12 23.39
CA ARG A 263 31.76 5.87 22.47
C ARG A 263 31.08 6.30 21.17
N ASN A 264 29.91 5.76 20.83
CA ASN A 264 29.23 5.98 19.56
C ASN A 264 27.81 6.55 19.73
N THR A 265 27.41 6.91 20.96
CA THR A 265 26.04 7.32 21.27
C THR A 265 26.01 8.45 22.30
N LEU A 266 25.53 9.61 21.88
CA LEU A 266 25.23 10.77 22.72
C LEU A 266 23.73 10.79 23.03
N LEU A 267 23.37 10.95 24.30
CA LEU A 267 21.99 11.16 24.76
C LEU A 267 21.86 12.54 25.40
N ILE A 268 20.90 13.34 24.93
CA ILE A 268 20.53 14.65 25.46
C ILE A 268 19.09 14.55 25.99
N THR A 269 18.85 15.00 27.21
CA THR A 269 17.50 15.06 27.80
C THR A 269 17.38 16.10 28.91
N LYS A 270 16.18 16.30 29.45
CA LYS A 270 15.88 17.33 30.45
C LYS A 270 16.44 17.03 31.85
N ASN A 271 16.31 15.78 32.30
CA ASN A 271 16.62 15.38 33.67
C ASN A 271 17.05 13.90 33.81
N GLU A 272 17.52 13.57 35.00
CA GLU A 272 18.11 12.31 35.43
C GLU A 272 17.15 11.13 35.34
N SER A 273 15.86 11.33 35.64
CA SER A 273 14.84 10.28 35.59
C SER A 273 14.59 9.83 34.15
N ILE A 274 14.45 10.79 33.22
CA ILE A 274 14.30 10.50 31.78
C ILE A 274 15.59 9.84 31.26
N PHE A 275 16.76 10.36 31.63
CA PHE A 275 18.05 9.80 31.25
C PHE A 275 18.18 8.34 31.68
N GLY A 276 17.91 8.06 32.96
CA GLY A 276 17.97 6.72 33.54
C GLY A 276 17.00 5.74 32.87
N ALA A 277 15.84 6.20 32.40
CA ALA A 277 14.88 5.38 31.68
C ALA A 277 15.32 5.09 30.24
N ILE A 278 15.70 6.12 29.47
CA ILE A 278 16.17 5.97 28.08
C ILE A 278 17.45 5.13 28.01
N LEU A 279 18.40 5.32 28.93
CA LEU A 279 19.61 4.50 29.05
C LEU A 279 19.28 3.01 29.23
N SER A 280 18.24 2.70 30.04
CA SER A 280 17.82 1.32 30.28
C SER A 280 17.17 0.70 29.03
N LYS A 281 16.29 1.44 28.34
CA LYS A 281 15.70 0.99 27.06
C LYS A 281 16.77 0.78 25.98
N TYR A 282 17.75 1.69 25.89
CA TYR A 282 18.86 1.60 24.95
C TYR A 282 19.65 0.29 25.10
N PHE A 283 20.05 -0.08 26.32
CA PHE A 283 20.78 -1.32 26.56
C PHE A 283 19.95 -2.57 26.25
N ILE A 284 18.66 -2.58 26.57
CA ILE A 284 17.75 -3.69 26.19
C ILE A 284 17.66 -3.83 24.67
N SER A 285 17.46 -2.72 23.94
CA SER A 285 17.41 -2.76 22.47
C SER A 285 18.74 -3.15 21.82
N LYS A 286 19.87 -2.91 22.49
CA LYS A 286 21.21 -3.31 22.03
C LYS A 286 21.50 -4.81 22.26
N GLN A 287 20.79 -5.47 23.19
CA GLN A 287 20.89 -6.92 23.43
C GLN A 287 19.97 -7.75 22.54
N THR A 288 18.96 -7.12 21.94
CA THR A 288 17.93 -7.78 21.10
C THR A 288 18.24 -7.64 19.59
N ARG A 289 19.40 -7.06 19.24
CA ARG A 289 19.91 -6.88 17.88
C ARG A 289 21.20 -7.69 17.70
#